data_AF-A0A838GZ48-F1
#
_entry.id   AF-A0A838GZ48-F1
#
_cell.length_a   1.000
_cell.length_b   1.000
_cell.length_c   1.000
_cell.angle_alpha   90.00
_cell.angle_beta   90.00
_cell.angle_gamma   90.00
#
_symmetry.space_group_name_H-M   'P 1'
#
loop_
_entity.id
_entity.type
_entity.pdbx_description
1 polymer ?
#
loop_
_entity_poly.entity_id
_entity_poly.type
_entity_poly.pdbx_seq_one_letter_code
_entity_poly.pdbx_strand_id
1 'polypeptide(L)'
;MTGVFRVPPAVNEPVRGYAPGSPERVAVCERLAAMSKERVEAPMVIGGRRIHGSSTFPAVAPHRHDHVLADVAAAEPEHVTAAIDAALEARAAWAALPWTQRASVFLRAAELLAGPWRDTLNAATMLGQSKTVYQAEIDAACELIDFWRHNVAFAEQIYAEQPESSPGVWNRMEHRPLEGFVLALTPFNFTAIAGNLPTSPALMGNTVVWKPSEKQALAAHHTMELLEAAGLPPGVVNLVHGDGAMVSEVAMAHPEFAGLHFTGSTTVFRGLWRRAAGHIDRLRSYPRLVGETGGKDFVVAHPSAQVDALVVALARGAFEYQGQKCSAASRAYVPRSLWPRVRDGLG
;
A
#
# COMPACT_ATOMS: atom_id res chain seq x y z
N MET A 1 -26.02 17.53 -7.70
CA MET A 1 -26.72 17.17 -6.44
C MET A 1 -26.53 18.30 -5.44
N THR A 2 -27.56 18.67 -4.70
CA THR A 2 -27.50 19.66 -3.60
C THR A 2 -27.71 18.94 -2.27
N GLY A 3 -26.69 18.90 -1.41
CA GLY A 3 -26.75 18.26 -0.10
C GLY A 3 -25.40 18.26 0.60
N VAL A 4 -25.41 18.24 1.94
CA VAL A 4 -24.21 17.98 2.76
C VAL A 4 -24.19 16.48 3.04
N PHE A 5 -23.33 15.77 2.31
CA PHE A 5 -23.23 14.31 2.41
C PHE A 5 -22.27 13.92 3.52
N ARG A 6 -22.61 12.85 4.24
CA ARG A 6 -21.70 12.22 5.19
C ARG A 6 -21.28 10.84 4.73
N VAL A 7 -20.03 10.47 4.99
CA VAL A 7 -19.54 9.12 4.68
C VAL A 7 -19.96 8.12 5.77
N PRO A 8 -19.99 6.81 5.49
CA PRO A 8 -20.22 5.80 6.52
C PRO A 8 -19.16 5.90 7.63
N PRO A 9 -19.51 5.69 8.90
CA PRO A 9 -18.54 5.64 9.98
C PRO A 9 -17.45 4.60 9.71
N ALA A 10 -16.20 5.00 9.86
CA ALA A 10 -15.07 4.08 9.78
C ALA A 10 -15.00 3.25 11.08
N VAL A 11 -14.98 1.94 10.93
CA VAL A 11 -14.79 0.97 12.01
C VAL A 11 -13.71 0.00 11.56
N ASN A 12 -12.81 -0.37 12.48
CA ASN A 12 -11.76 -1.33 12.19
C ASN A 12 -12.35 -2.68 11.76
N GLU A 13 -11.81 -3.23 10.69
CA GLU A 13 -12.19 -4.54 10.18
C GLU A 13 -11.85 -5.63 11.21
N PRO A 14 -12.79 -6.53 11.54
CA PRO A 14 -12.51 -7.65 12.42
C PRO A 14 -11.46 -8.59 11.83
N VAL A 15 -10.47 -8.95 12.64
CA VAL A 15 -9.46 -9.96 12.31
C VAL A 15 -10.07 -11.36 12.41
N ARG A 16 -10.05 -12.13 11.32
CA ARG A 16 -10.50 -13.53 11.32
C ARG A 16 -9.47 -14.43 12.00
N GLY A 17 -9.96 -15.41 12.76
CA GLY A 17 -9.13 -16.28 13.60
C GLY A 17 -8.49 -17.47 12.87
N TYR A 18 -9.10 -17.97 11.79
CA TYR A 18 -8.62 -19.13 11.02
C TYR A 18 -8.40 -20.39 11.89
N ALA A 19 -9.27 -20.58 12.89
CA ALA A 19 -9.23 -21.76 13.77
C ALA A 19 -9.46 -23.05 12.97
N PRO A 20 -8.95 -24.21 13.43
CA PRO A 20 -9.23 -25.50 12.79
C PRO A 20 -10.74 -25.71 12.57
N GLY A 21 -11.15 -26.05 11.35
CA GLY A 21 -12.54 -26.29 10.97
C GLY A 21 -13.39 -25.03 10.71
N SER A 22 -12.85 -23.82 10.89
CA SER A 22 -13.56 -22.58 10.58
C SER A 22 -13.79 -22.40 9.06
N PRO A 23 -14.92 -21.82 8.62
CA PRO A 23 -15.20 -21.60 7.20
C PRO A 23 -14.11 -20.78 6.50
N GLU A 24 -13.60 -19.72 7.13
CA GLU A 24 -12.53 -18.89 6.57
C GLU A 24 -11.23 -19.67 6.37
N ARG A 25 -10.93 -20.66 7.23
CA ARG A 25 -9.75 -21.52 7.06
C ARG A 25 -9.91 -22.45 5.88
N VAL A 26 -11.09 -23.04 5.71
CA VAL A 26 -11.37 -23.90 4.55
C VAL A 26 -11.22 -23.09 3.26
N ALA A 27 -11.88 -21.92 3.18
CA ALA A 27 -11.87 -21.07 2.00
C ALA A 27 -10.45 -20.57 1.63
N VAL A 28 -9.66 -20.08 2.59
CA VAL A 28 -8.29 -19.63 2.29
C VAL A 28 -7.38 -20.79 1.90
N CYS A 29 -7.55 -21.99 2.48
CA CYS A 29 -6.80 -23.18 2.09
C CYS A 29 -7.13 -23.61 0.65
N GLU A 30 -8.41 -23.59 0.28
CA GLU A 30 -8.85 -23.85 -1.10
C GLU A 30 -8.24 -22.84 -2.08
N ARG A 31 -8.29 -21.54 -1.74
CA ARG A 31 -7.71 -20.49 -2.59
C ARG A 31 -6.20 -20.62 -2.70
N LEU A 32 -5.49 -20.92 -1.61
CA LEU A 32 -4.05 -21.18 -1.63
C LEU A 32 -3.71 -22.38 -2.53
N ALA A 33 -4.48 -23.48 -2.43
CA ALA A 33 -4.25 -24.67 -3.23
C ALA A 33 -4.53 -24.46 -4.72
N ALA A 34 -5.54 -23.64 -5.06
CA ALA A 34 -5.81 -23.22 -6.43
C ALA A 34 -4.68 -22.31 -6.96
N MET A 35 -4.37 -21.23 -6.24
CA MET A 35 -3.38 -20.24 -6.66
C MET A 35 -1.96 -20.82 -6.75
N SER A 36 -1.62 -21.80 -5.91
CA SER A 36 -0.32 -22.51 -5.98
C SER A 36 -0.16 -23.41 -7.20
N LYS A 37 -1.22 -23.61 -8.00
CA LYS A 37 -1.18 -24.34 -9.27
C LYS A 37 -1.28 -23.40 -10.47
N GLU A 38 -1.61 -22.13 -10.22
CA GLU A 38 -1.65 -21.08 -11.22
C GLU A 38 -0.23 -20.58 -11.50
N ARG A 39 -0.02 -20.09 -12.72
CA ARG A 39 1.13 -19.26 -13.09
C ARG A 39 0.56 -18.00 -13.73
N VAL A 40 0.37 -16.98 -12.90
CA VAL A 40 -0.35 -15.76 -13.29
C VAL A 40 0.49 -14.96 -14.28
N GLU A 41 -0.11 -14.48 -15.36
CA GLU A 41 0.49 -13.41 -16.15
C GLU A 41 0.15 -12.08 -15.46
N ALA A 42 1.17 -11.37 -14.97
CA ALA A 42 1.02 -10.09 -14.29
C ALA A 42 1.47 -8.95 -15.22
N PRO A 43 0.58 -8.46 -16.10
CA PRO A 43 0.88 -7.33 -16.98
C PRO A 43 0.95 -6.03 -16.18
N MET A 44 1.59 -5.02 -16.78
CA MET A 44 1.38 -3.64 -16.37
C MET A 44 -0.06 -3.21 -16.68
N VAL A 45 -0.58 -2.23 -15.94
CA VAL A 45 -1.90 -1.65 -16.17
C VAL A 45 -1.75 -0.17 -16.43
N ILE A 46 -1.88 0.23 -17.69
CA ILE A 46 -1.64 1.61 -18.14
C ILE A 46 -2.89 2.11 -18.86
N GLY A 47 -3.53 3.15 -18.32
CA GLY A 47 -4.79 3.66 -18.84
C GLY A 47 -5.89 2.59 -18.87
N GLY A 48 -5.91 1.68 -17.90
CA GLY A 48 -6.84 0.54 -17.82
C GLY A 48 -6.57 -0.59 -18.82
N ARG A 49 -5.50 -0.52 -19.62
CA ARG A 49 -5.11 -1.57 -20.56
C ARG A 49 -4.02 -2.46 -19.96
N ARG A 50 -4.08 -3.77 -20.26
CA ARG A 50 -3.04 -4.72 -19.90
C ARG A 50 -1.88 -4.65 -20.90
N ILE A 51 -0.69 -4.34 -20.41
CA ILE A 51 0.53 -4.20 -21.23
C ILE A 51 1.57 -5.22 -20.75
N HIS A 52 1.98 -6.12 -21.64
CA HIS A 52 2.87 -7.24 -21.30
C HIS A 52 4.37 -6.93 -21.47
N GLY A 53 4.70 -5.83 -22.15
CA GLY A 53 6.09 -5.46 -22.45
C GLY A 53 6.79 -6.45 -23.40
N SER A 54 8.10 -6.27 -23.58
CA SER A 54 8.97 -7.12 -24.42
C SER A 54 9.55 -8.31 -23.65
N SER A 55 9.56 -8.24 -22.32
CA SER A 55 10.19 -9.20 -21.42
C SER A 55 9.46 -9.30 -20.08
N THR A 56 9.71 -10.39 -19.37
CA THR A 56 9.12 -10.68 -18.06
C THR A 56 10.18 -11.09 -17.04
N PHE A 57 9.85 -10.97 -15.75
CA PHE A 57 10.62 -11.56 -14.65
C PHE A 57 9.71 -12.41 -13.74
N PRO A 58 10.22 -13.47 -13.11
CA PRO A 58 9.39 -14.34 -12.29
C PRO A 58 9.15 -13.73 -10.90
N ALA A 59 7.89 -13.77 -10.43
CA ALA A 59 7.58 -13.68 -9.01
C ALA A 59 7.52 -15.10 -8.43
N VAL A 60 8.32 -15.38 -7.40
CA VAL A 60 8.44 -16.72 -6.80
C VAL A 60 7.97 -16.72 -5.35
N ALA A 61 7.58 -17.88 -4.84
CA ALA A 61 7.25 -18.05 -3.42
C ALA A 61 8.54 -18.04 -2.56
N PRO A 62 8.74 -17.11 -1.61
CA PRO A 62 10.02 -17.04 -0.89
C PRO A 62 10.35 -18.28 -0.05
N HIS A 63 9.34 -19.02 0.42
CA HIS A 63 9.50 -20.29 1.16
C HIS A 63 9.71 -21.51 0.25
N ARG A 64 9.59 -21.35 -1.07
CA ARG A 64 9.78 -22.39 -2.09
C ARG A 64 10.19 -21.72 -3.41
N HIS A 65 11.42 -21.22 -3.46
CA HIS A 65 11.89 -20.27 -4.48
C HIS A 65 11.99 -20.85 -5.90
N ASP A 66 11.96 -22.17 -6.06
CA ASP A 66 11.81 -22.88 -7.33
C ASP A 66 10.37 -22.81 -7.89
N HIS A 67 9.41 -22.40 -7.07
CA HIS A 67 8.01 -22.27 -7.46
C HIS A 67 7.68 -20.84 -7.91
N VAL A 68 7.50 -20.70 -9.23
CA VAL A 68 7.07 -19.47 -9.89
C VAL A 68 5.56 -19.32 -9.76
N LEU A 69 5.13 -18.19 -9.18
CA LEU A 69 3.73 -17.82 -8.98
C LEU A 69 3.19 -16.95 -10.12
N ALA A 70 4.04 -16.08 -10.68
CA ALA A 70 3.65 -15.20 -11.78
C ALA A 70 4.82 -14.88 -12.72
N ASP A 71 4.51 -14.66 -13.99
CA ASP A 71 5.38 -13.98 -14.95
C ASP A 71 4.98 -12.51 -15.02
N VAL A 72 5.83 -11.64 -14.49
CA VAL A 72 5.56 -10.21 -14.34
C VAL A 72 6.17 -9.45 -15.50
N ALA A 73 5.38 -8.64 -16.19
CA ALA A 73 5.87 -7.76 -17.26
C ALA A 73 6.97 -6.82 -16.74
N ALA A 74 8.07 -6.66 -17.46
CA ALA A 74 9.12 -5.70 -17.12
C ALA A 74 8.89 -4.39 -17.88
N ALA A 75 8.77 -3.27 -17.16
CA ALA A 75 8.70 -1.96 -17.80
C ALA A 75 10.03 -1.58 -18.45
N GLU A 76 9.89 -0.86 -19.55
CA GLU A 76 10.94 -0.08 -20.23
C GLU A 76 10.59 1.41 -20.09
N PRO A 77 11.51 2.36 -20.34
CA PRO A 77 11.26 3.78 -20.17
C PRO A 77 9.98 4.29 -20.85
N GLU A 78 9.65 3.76 -22.04
CA GLU A 78 8.48 4.12 -22.84
C GLU A 78 7.17 3.75 -22.14
N HIS A 79 7.17 2.65 -21.38
CA HIS A 79 6.03 2.22 -20.58
C HIS A 79 5.79 3.17 -19.40
N VAL A 80 6.85 3.71 -18.80
CA VAL A 80 6.74 4.69 -17.72
C VAL A 80 6.21 6.01 -18.26
N THR A 81 6.70 6.47 -19.41
CA THR A 81 6.15 7.63 -20.12
C THR A 81 4.67 7.43 -20.44
N ALA A 82 4.28 6.28 -21.00
CA ALA A 82 2.88 5.98 -21.28
C ALA A 82 1.99 5.96 -20.01
N ALA A 83 2.53 5.50 -18.88
CA ALA A 83 1.83 5.55 -17.59
C ALA A 83 1.63 6.99 -17.08
N ILE A 84 2.62 7.86 -17.29
CA ILE A 84 2.54 9.29 -16.96
C ILE A 84 1.49 9.95 -17.85
N ASP A 85 1.53 9.71 -19.16
CA ASP A 85 0.58 10.28 -20.12
C ASP A 85 -0.86 9.88 -19.77
N ALA A 86 -1.09 8.59 -19.48
CA ALA A 86 -2.39 8.09 -19.04
C ALA A 86 -2.85 8.70 -17.71
N ALA A 87 -1.94 8.93 -16.76
CA ALA A 87 -2.24 9.60 -15.51
C ALA A 87 -2.65 11.07 -15.73
N LEU A 88 -1.96 11.78 -16.61
CA LEU A 88 -2.25 13.18 -16.93
C LEU A 88 -3.56 13.32 -17.72
N GLU A 89 -3.85 12.39 -18.64
CA GLU A 89 -5.10 12.34 -19.40
C GLU A 89 -6.32 12.13 -18.47
N ALA A 90 -6.23 11.22 -17.50
CA ALA A 90 -7.31 10.93 -16.55
C ALA A 90 -7.52 12.04 -15.50
N ARG A 91 -6.52 12.89 -15.26
CA ARG A 91 -6.47 13.82 -14.12
C ARG A 91 -7.65 14.80 -14.09
N ALA A 92 -7.95 15.45 -15.22
CA ALA A 92 -8.96 16.50 -15.25
C ALA A 92 -10.35 15.97 -14.89
N ALA A 93 -10.74 14.83 -15.48
CA ALA A 93 -12.03 14.19 -15.20
C ALA A 93 -12.10 13.67 -13.75
N TRP A 94 -11.02 13.04 -13.26
CA TRP A 94 -10.98 12.50 -11.90
C TRP A 94 -11.04 13.59 -10.81
N ALA A 95 -10.29 14.67 -11.00
CA ALA A 95 -10.30 15.83 -10.10
C ALA A 95 -11.68 16.52 -10.08
N ALA A 96 -12.37 16.56 -11.23
CA ALA A 96 -13.69 17.19 -11.36
C ALA A 96 -14.84 16.36 -10.75
N LEU A 97 -14.65 15.07 -10.48
CA LEU A 97 -15.66 14.29 -9.77
C LEU A 97 -15.91 14.87 -8.37
N PRO A 98 -17.16 14.87 -7.88
CA PRO A 98 -17.43 15.16 -6.48
C PRO A 98 -16.61 14.24 -5.58
N TRP A 99 -16.02 14.76 -4.51
CA TRP A 99 -15.14 13.98 -3.64
C TRP A 99 -15.82 12.73 -3.06
N THR A 100 -17.14 12.78 -2.83
CA THR A 100 -17.94 11.63 -2.38
C THR A 100 -18.02 10.52 -3.41
N GLN A 101 -17.99 10.85 -4.71
CA GLN A 101 -17.94 9.86 -5.78
C GLN A 101 -16.56 9.20 -5.82
N ARG A 102 -15.48 9.97 -5.65
CA ARG A 102 -14.13 9.39 -5.48
C ARG A 102 -14.07 8.47 -4.26
N ALA A 103 -14.59 8.92 -3.12
CA ALA A 103 -14.66 8.11 -1.89
C ALA A 103 -15.42 6.79 -2.09
N SER A 104 -16.51 6.81 -2.86
CA SER A 104 -17.33 5.61 -3.11
C SER A 104 -16.56 4.46 -3.76
N VAL A 105 -15.56 4.75 -4.61
CA VAL A 105 -14.68 3.74 -5.21
C VAL A 105 -13.89 3.00 -4.13
N PHE A 106 -13.27 3.73 -3.21
CA PHE A 106 -12.44 3.12 -2.15
C PHE A 106 -13.27 2.44 -1.06
N LEU A 107 -14.46 2.98 -0.74
CA LEU A 107 -15.42 2.29 0.12
C LEU A 107 -15.89 0.98 -0.52
N ARG A 108 -16.17 0.97 -1.84
CA ARG A 108 -16.52 -0.26 -2.56
C ARG A 108 -15.35 -1.24 -2.61
N ALA A 109 -14.12 -0.77 -2.80
CA ALA A 109 -12.92 -1.61 -2.73
C ALA A 109 -12.78 -2.26 -1.35
N ALA A 110 -13.03 -1.51 -0.27
CA ALA A 110 -13.04 -2.03 1.10
C ALA A 110 -14.07 -3.14 1.30
N GLU A 111 -15.30 -2.97 0.79
CA GLU A 111 -16.34 -4.01 0.91
C GLU A 111 -16.03 -5.25 0.04
N LEU A 112 -15.49 -5.05 -1.17
CA LEU A 112 -15.03 -6.15 -2.01
C LEU A 112 -13.92 -6.95 -1.33
N LEU A 113 -12.99 -6.27 -0.67
CA LEU A 113 -11.91 -6.90 0.08
C LEU A 113 -12.39 -7.56 1.38
N ALA A 114 -13.34 -6.97 2.09
CA ALA A 114 -13.92 -7.55 3.30
C ALA A 114 -14.67 -8.86 3.01
N GLY A 115 -15.27 -8.95 1.83
CA GLY A 115 -16.03 -10.11 1.35
C GLY A 115 -15.27 -10.95 0.31
N PRO A 116 -15.69 -10.92 -0.97
CA PRO A 116 -15.30 -11.93 -1.97
C PRO A 116 -13.82 -11.94 -2.35
N TRP A 117 -13.08 -10.85 -2.15
CA TRP A 117 -11.65 -10.78 -2.49
C TRP A 117 -10.71 -11.12 -1.34
N ARG A 118 -11.21 -11.28 -0.11
CA ARG A 118 -10.37 -11.43 1.09
C ARG A 118 -9.39 -12.59 0.97
N ASP A 119 -9.89 -13.76 0.59
CA ASP A 119 -9.06 -14.97 0.50
C ASP A 119 -8.09 -14.91 -0.67
N THR A 120 -8.46 -14.23 -1.77
CA THR A 120 -7.54 -14.02 -2.91
C THR A 120 -6.37 -13.13 -2.51
N LEU A 121 -6.61 -11.98 -1.86
CA LEU A 121 -5.53 -11.07 -1.47
C LEU A 121 -4.67 -11.65 -0.34
N ASN A 122 -5.28 -12.34 0.63
CA ASN A 122 -4.56 -13.06 1.67
C ASN A 122 -3.70 -14.19 1.07
N ALA A 123 -4.25 -15.02 0.18
CA ALA A 123 -3.48 -16.09 -0.47
C ALA A 123 -2.31 -15.56 -1.30
N ALA A 124 -2.53 -14.51 -2.10
CA ALA A 124 -1.47 -13.86 -2.89
C ALA A 124 -0.35 -13.32 -2.00
N THR A 125 -0.71 -12.72 -0.87
CA THR A 125 0.24 -12.17 0.10
C THR A 125 1.00 -13.27 0.86
N MET A 126 0.31 -14.35 1.25
CA MET A 126 0.95 -15.51 1.87
C MET A 126 1.95 -16.18 0.93
N LEU A 127 1.57 -16.42 -0.33
CA LEU A 127 2.41 -17.08 -1.32
C LEU A 127 3.59 -16.18 -1.76
N GLY A 128 3.29 -14.97 -2.22
CA GLY A 128 4.29 -14.06 -2.79
C GLY A 128 5.22 -13.42 -1.77
N GLN A 129 4.75 -13.18 -0.54
CA GLN A 129 5.54 -12.50 0.50
C GLN A 129 5.90 -13.42 1.67
N SER A 130 5.50 -14.70 1.63
CA SER A 130 5.79 -15.71 2.67
C SER A 130 5.27 -15.33 4.06
N LYS A 131 4.07 -14.77 4.10
CA LYS A 131 3.35 -14.47 5.34
C LYS A 131 2.58 -15.70 5.83
N THR A 132 2.47 -15.85 7.15
CA THR A 132 1.47 -16.75 7.73
C THR A 132 0.07 -16.18 7.50
N VAL A 133 -0.98 -16.99 7.64
CA VAL A 133 -2.36 -16.52 7.45
C VAL A 133 -2.70 -15.35 8.37
N TYR A 134 -2.26 -15.38 9.62
CA TYR A 134 -2.47 -14.27 10.55
C TYR A 134 -1.75 -12.99 10.09
N GLN A 135 -0.51 -13.10 9.61
CA GLN A 135 0.25 -11.93 9.14
C GLN A 135 -0.30 -11.35 7.83
N ALA A 136 -0.89 -12.18 6.97
CA ALA A 136 -1.59 -11.72 5.78
C ALA A 136 -2.93 -11.06 6.15
N GLU A 137 -3.71 -11.68 7.02
CA GLU A 137 -5.02 -11.19 7.45
C GLU A 137 -4.97 -9.80 8.08
N ILE A 138 -4.02 -9.55 8.98
CA ILE A 138 -3.90 -8.23 9.62
C ILE A 138 -3.35 -7.16 8.67
N ASP A 139 -2.77 -7.54 7.53
CA ASP A 139 -2.15 -6.65 6.55
C ASP A 139 -3.04 -6.52 5.29
N ALA A 140 -3.01 -7.53 4.42
CA ALA A 140 -3.64 -7.51 3.11
C ALA A 140 -5.16 -7.38 3.17
N ALA A 141 -5.80 -7.83 4.25
CA ALA A 141 -7.21 -7.60 4.50
C ALA A 141 -7.42 -6.42 5.46
N CYS A 142 -7.22 -6.60 6.76
CA CYS A 142 -7.71 -5.67 7.78
C CYS A 142 -7.10 -4.27 7.64
N GLU A 143 -5.78 -4.15 7.59
CA GLU A 143 -5.11 -2.85 7.50
C GLU A 143 -5.43 -2.13 6.17
N LEU A 144 -5.53 -2.85 5.04
CA LEU A 144 -5.90 -2.25 3.75
C LEU A 144 -7.37 -1.76 3.72
N ILE A 145 -8.30 -2.58 4.24
CA ILE A 145 -9.71 -2.20 4.41
C ILE A 145 -9.80 -0.96 5.30
N ASP A 146 -9.06 -0.95 6.40
CA ASP A 146 -9.03 0.14 7.36
C ASP A 146 -8.46 1.41 6.74
N PHE A 147 -7.39 1.33 5.96
CA PHE A 147 -6.87 2.48 5.22
C PHE A 147 -7.93 3.09 4.32
N TRP A 148 -8.64 2.29 3.53
CA TRP A 148 -9.66 2.83 2.63
C TRP A 148 -10.86 3.43 3.37
N ARG A 149 -11.36 2.79 4.44
CA ARG A 149 -12.47 3.34 5.25
C ARG A 149 -12.05 4.60 6.02
N HIS A 150 -10.91 4.56 6.72
CA HIS A 150 -10.47 5.67 7.55
C HIS A 150 -9.95 6.84 6.71
N ASN A 151 -9.24 6.62 5.60
CA ASN A 151 -8.83 7.73 4.73
C ASN A 151 -10.04 8.48 4.16
N VAL A 152 -11.14 7.78 3.86
CA VAL A 152 -12.39 8.42 3.44
C VAL A 152 -12.99 9.27 4.57
N ALA A 153 -13.00 8.77 5.81
CA ALA A 153 -13.41 9.55 6.98
C ALA A 153 -12.49 10.77 7.23
N PHE A 154 -11.18 10.62 7.07
CA PHE A 154 -10.22 11.72 7.19
C PHE A 154 -10.40 12.75 6.08
N ALA A 155 -10.67 12.32 4.84
CA ALA A 155 -10.97 13.24 3.74
C ALA A 155 -12.23 14.07 4.03
N GLU A 156 -13.29 13.46 4.57
CA GLU A 156 -14.48 14.19 5.02
C GLU A 156 -14.13 15.24 6.09
N GLN A 157 -13.36 14.85 7.11
CA GLN A 157 -12.93 15.76 8.17
C GLN A 157 -12.15 16.96 7.62
N ILE A 158 -11.16 16.70 6.74
CA ILE A 158 -10.37 17.74 6.08
C ILE A 158 -11.28 18.68 5.27
N TYR A 159 -12.18 18.14 4.44
CA TYR A 159 -13.09 18.97 3.64
C TYR A 159 -14.10 19.78 4.49
N ALA A 160 -14.39 19.35 5.72
CA ALA A 160 -15.25 20.07 6.64
C ALA A 160 -14.57 21.26 7.34
N GLU A 161 -13.22 21.30 7.37
CA GLU A 161 -12.47 22.42 7.92
C GLU A 161 -12.67 23.68 7.05
N GLN A 162 -13.27 24.73 7.61
CA GLN A 162 -13.56 25.98 6.92
C GLN A 162 -13.23 27.19 7.80
N PRO A 163 -12.80 28.32 7.20
CA PRO A 163 -12.44 29.53 7.94
C PRO A 163 -13.67 30.29 8.45
N GLU A 164 -13.46 31.09 9.49
CA GLU A 164 -14.44 32.07 9.95
C GLU A 164 -14.71 33.15 8.88
N SER A 165 -15.92 33.72 8.92
CA SER A 165 -16.36 34.77 8.01
C SER A 165 -16.74 36.03 8.79
N SER A 166 -16.09 37.15 8.49
CA SER A 166 -16.42 38.46 9.05
C SER A 166 -17.74 39.01 8.48
N PRO A 167 -18.40 39.98 9.15
CA PRO A 167 -19.61 40.61 8.61
C PRO A 167 -19.43 41.15 7.19
N GLY A 168 -20.33 40.78 6.27
CA GLY A 168 -20.27 41.20 4.87
C GLY A 168 -19.30 40.41 3.97
N VAL A 169 -18.58 39.44 4.52
CA VAL A 169 -17.63 38.57 3.80
C VAL A 169 -18.05 37.11 3.98
N TRP A 170 -17.84 36.27 2.96
CA TRP A 170 -17.98 34.82 3.08
C TRP A 170 -16.72 34.12 2.60
N ASN A 171 -15.94 33.60 3.55
CA ASN A 171 -14.71 32.88 3.28
C ASN A 171 -14.99 31.39 3.08
N ARG A 172 -14.25 30.76 2.16
CA ARG A 172 -14.31 29.30 1.91
C ARG A 172 -12.91 28.79 1.58
N MET A 173 -12.60 27.58 2.01
CA MET A 173 -11.37 26.88 1.65
C MET A 173 -11.66 25.77 0.65
N GLU A 174 -10.89 25.73 -0.43
CA GLU A 174 -10.91 24.65 -1.41
C GLU A 174 -9.63 23.82 -1.28
N HIS A 175 -9.76 22.55 -0.90
CA HIS A 175 -8.66 21.59 -0.89
C HIS A 175 -8.46 21.00 -2.30
N ARG A 176 -7.64 21.68 -3.10
CA ARG A 176 -7.33 21.28 -4.47
C ARG A 176 -6.37 20.07 -4.52
N PRO A 177 -6.53 19.14 -5.47
CA PRO A 177 -5.49 18.14 -5.77
C PRO A 177 -4.22 18.82 -6.31
N LEU A 178 -3.11 18.08 -6.32
CA LEU A 178 -1.87 18.56 -6.92
C LEU A 178 -2.01 18.69 -8.44
N GLU A 179 -1.18 19.58 -9.01
CA GLU A 179 -1.01 19.69 -10.46
C GLU A 179 0.13 18.79 -10.92
N GLY A 180 -0.19 17.89 -11.85
CA GLY A 180 0.71 16.82 -12.31
C GLY A 180 0.30 15.45 -11.77
N PHE A 181 1.25 14.53 -11.68
CA PHE A 181 1.03 13.16 -11.21
C PHE A 181 1.86 12.83 -9.96
N VAL A 182 1.41 11.83 -9.20
CA VAL A 182 2.14 11.28 -8.06
C VAL A 182 2.83 9.97 -8.45
N LEU A 183 4.10 9.80 -8.09
CA LEU A 183 4.80 8.52 -8.16
C LEU A 183 4.64 7.79 -6.82
N ALA A 184 4.03 6.60 -6.82
CA ALA A 184 3.95 5.74 -5.64
C ALA A 184 4.95 4.58 -5.77
N LEU A 185 5.90 4.48 -4.84
CA LEU A 185 6.91 3.41 -4.78
C LEU A 185 6.72 2.61 -3.49
N THR A 186 6.29 1.36 -3.62
CA THR A 186 5.82 0.59 -2.46
C THR A 186 6.73 -0.58 -2.08
N PRO A 187 6.85 -0.91 -0.77
CA PRO A 187 7.77 -1.92 -0.28
C PRO A 187 7.18 -3.33 -0.43
N PHE A 188 7.99 -4.35 -0.13
CA PHE A 188 7.54 -5.75 -0.19
C PHE A 188 6.75 -6.22 1.03
N ASN A 189 6.91 -5.55 2.17
CA ASN A 189 6.59 -6.13 3.47
C ASN A 189 5.12 -6.00 3.89
N PHE A 190 4.36 -5.09 3.28
CA PHE A 190 2.93 -4.89 3.55
C PHE A 190 2.15 -4.65 2.26
N THR A 191 1.16 -5.50 2.01
CA THR A 191 0.21 -5.32 0.91
C THR A 191 -0.71 -4.13 1.19
N ALA A 192 -1.04 -3.84 2.45
CA ALA A 192 -1.78 -2.66 2.85
C ALA A 192 -1.06 -1.37 2.46
N ILE A 193 0.23 -1.26 2.78
CA ILE A 193 1.04 -0.11 2.36
C ILE A 193 1.08 -0.02 0.84
N ALA A 194 1.25 -1.17 0.15
CA ALA A 194 1.28 -1.20 -1.31
C ALA A 194 -0.01 -0.69 -1.96
N GLY A 195 -1.17 -1.00 -1.38
CA GLY A 195 -2.46 -0.45 -1.82
C GLY A 195 -2.69 0.99 -1.37
N ASN A 196 -2.25 1.38 -0.18
CA ASN A 196 -2.53 2.70 0.41
C ASN A 196 -1.73 3.83 -0.25
N LEU A 197 -0.43 3.63 -0.54
CA LEU A 197 0.39 4.72 -1.10
C LEU A 197 -0.15 5.28 -2.43
N PRO A 198 -0.65 4.46 -3.38
CA PRO A 198 -1.27 4.99 -4.59
C PRO A 198 -2.72 5.44 -4.38
N THR A 199 -3.49 4.80 -3.49
CA THR A 199 -4.92 5.12 -3.35
C THR A 199 -5.21 6.34 -2.48
N SER A 200 -4.37 6.64 -1.49
CA SER A 200 -4.50 7.85 -0.65
C SER A 200 -4.41 9.17 -1.43
N PRO A 201 -3.41 9.43 -2.31
CA PRO A 201 -3.43 10.61 -3.16
C PRO A 201 -4.57 10.53 -4.20
N ALA A 202 -4.90 9.35 -4.71
CA ALA A 202 -6.01 9.19 -5.67
C ALA A 202 -7.36 9.63 -5.06
N LEU A 203 -7.64 9.27 -3.80
CA LEU A 203 -8.82 9.73 -3.07
C LEU A 203 -8.96 11.26 -3.06
N MET A 204 -7.84 11.96 -2.87
CA MET A 204 -7.80 13.43 -2.85
C MET A 204 -7.85 14.08 -4.24
N GLY A 205 -8.05 13.29 -5.31
CA GLY A 205 -8.22 13.77 -6.68
C GLY A 205 -6.95 13.80 -7.53
N ASN A 206 -5.86 13.20 -7.06
CA ASN A 206 -4.63 13.05 -7.85
C ASN A 206 -4.70 11.81 -8.74
N THR A 207 -3.80 11.72 -9.72
CA THR A 207 -3.55 10.50 -10.51
C THR A 207 -2.13 10.01 -10.26
N VAL A 208 -1.91 8.71 -10.45
CA VAL A 208 -0.75 8.01 -9.88
C VAL A 208 -0.10 7.06 -10.88
N VAL A 209 1.23 7.07 -10.89
CA VAL A 209 2.05 5.98 -11.42
C VAL A 209 2.54 5.15 -10.23
N TRP A 210 2.12 3.90 -10.16
CA TRP A 210 2.42 2.99 -9.05
C TRP A 210 3.42 1.92 -9.49
N LYS A 211 4.59 1.90 -8.83
CA LYS A 211 5.56 0.82 -8.94
C LYS A 211 5.66 0.04 -7.62
N PRO A 212 5.13 -1.19 -7.54
CA PRO A 212 5.30 -2.04 -6.38
C PRO A 212 6.64 -2.76 -6.38
N SER A 213 7.12 -3.17 -5.21
CA SER A 213 8.24 -4.09 -5.12
C SER A 213 7.99 -5.37 -5.94
N GLU A 214 9.03 -5.85 -6.61
CA GLU A 214 9.04 -7.10 -7.39
C GLU A 214 8.61 -8.28 -6.52
N LYS A 215 8.97 -8.27 -5.23
CA LYS A 215 8.62 -9.31 -4.24
C LYS A 215 7.16 -9.26 -3.77
N GLN A 216 6.39 -8.26 -4.19
CA GLN A 216 4.97 -8.10 -3.86
C GLN A 216 4.09 -8.05 -5.12
N ALA A 217 4.68 -8.24 -6.31
CA ALA A 217 4.00 -8.08 -7.60
C ALA A 217 2.70 -8.89 -7.74
N LEU A 218 2.64 -10.12 -7.23
CA LEU A 218 1.43 -10.94 -7.26
C LEU A 218 0.26 -10.31 -6.50
N ALA A 219 0.51 -9.81 -5.28
CA ALA A 219 -0.52 -9.15 -4.48
C ALA A 219 -0.87 -7.76 -5.07
N ALA A 220 0.10 -7.04 -5.65
CA ALA A 220 -0.18 -5.78 -6.36
C ALA A 220 -1.08 -5.98 -7.57
N HIS A 221 -0.85 -7.03 -8.36
CA HIS A 221 -1.67 -7.39 -9.50
C HIS A 221 -3.15 -7.58 -9.10
N HIS A 222 -3.43 -8.44 -8.12
CA HIS A 222 -4.80 -8.64 -7.65
C HIS A 222 -5.38 -7.40 -6.95
N THR A 223 -4.56 -6.56 -6.32
CA THR A 223 -5.02 -5.28 -5.76
C THR A 223 -5.49 -4.34 -6.87
N MET A 224 -4.78 -4.28 -8.00
CA MET A 224 -5.19 -3.48 -9.16
C MET A 224 -6.48 -4.00 -9.78
N GLU A 225 -6.64 -5.33 -9.92
CA GLU A 225 -7.90 -5.93 -10.38
C GLU A 225 -9.08 -5.61 -9.45
N LEU A 226 -8.85 -5.64 -8.13
CA LEU A 226 -9.85 -5.29 -7.14
C LEU A 226 -10.27 -3.82 -7.28
N LEU A 227 -9.31 -2.91 -7.44
CA LEU A 227 -9.59 -1.48 -7.63
C LEU A 227 -10.41 -1.22 -8.91
N GLU A 228 -10.12 -1.92 -9.99
CA GLU A 228 -10.92 -1.84 -11.22
C GLU A 228 -12.32 -2.42 -11.03
N ALA A 229 -12.46 -3.55 -10.33
CA ALA A 229 -13.76 -4.12 -9.97
C ALA A 229 -14.58 -3.18 -9.05
N ALA A 230 -13.90 -2.35 -8.27
CA ALA A 230 -14.52 -1.30 -7.46
C ALA A 230 -14.94 -0.07 -8.28
N GLY A 231 -14.53 0.02 -9.56
CA GLY A 231 -14.87 1.12 -10.46
C GLY A 231 -13.85 2.25 -10.49
N LEU A 232 -12.59 1.99 -10.12
CA LEU A 232 -11.52 2.97 -10.30
C LEU A 232 -11.37 3.29 -11.80
N PRO A 233 -11.51 4.57 -12.22
CA PRO A 233 -11.44 4.90 -13.64
C PRO A 233 -10.06 4.58 -14.25
N PRO A 234 -10.01 4.18 -15.53
CA PRO A 234 -8.77 3.96 -16.25
C PRO A 234 -7.83 5.17 -16.15
N GLY A 235 -6.56 4.92 -15.86
CA GLY A 235 -5.53 5.96 -15.78
C GLY A 235 -5.43 6.69 -14.44
N VAL A 236 -6.37 6.50 -13.50
CA VAL A 236 -6.26 7.14 -12.17
C VAL A 236 -5.09 6.55 -11.38
N VAL A 237 -4.92 5.23 -11.43
CA VAL A 237 -3.72 4.53 -10.97
C VAL A 237 -3.20 3.70 -12.13
N ASN A 238 -1.91 3.84 -12.44
CA ASN A 238 -1.22 3.10 -13.50
C ASN A 238 -0.16 2.21 -12.87
N LEU A 239 -0.34 0.89 -12.94
CA LEU A 239 0.57 -0.09 -12.37
C LEU A 239 1.70 -0.37 -13.36
N VAL A 240 2.94 -0.06 -12.97
CA VAL A 240 4.15 -0.37 -13.73
C VAL A 240 5.08 -1.25 -12.90
N HIS A 241 5.61 -2.30 -13.50
CA HIS A 241 6.51 -3.27 -12.85
C HIS A 241 7.94 -3.11 -13.39
N GLY A 242 8.94 -3.70 -12.72
CA GLY A 242 10.35 -3.66 -13.17
C GLY A 242 11.21 -2.70 -12.37
N ASP A 243 12.38 -2.33 -12.89
CA ASP A 243 13.44 -1.66 -12.11
C ASP A 243 13.00 -0.32 -11.50
N GLY A 244 13.12 -0.22 -10.17
CA GLY A 244 12.74 0.98 -9.43
C GLY A 244 13.64 2.18 -9.73
N ALA A 245 14.92 1.96 -10.06
CA ALA A 245 15.83 3.06 -10.38
C ALA A 245 15.45 3.71 -11.72
N MET A 246 15.22 2.90 -12.76
CA MET A 246 14.73 3.33 -14.07
C MET A 246 13.39 4.06 -13.97
N VAL A 247 12.39 3.45 -13.33
CA VAL A 247 11.05 4.07 -13.19
C VAL A 247 11.14 5.42 -12.49
N SER A 248 11.93 5.50 -11.41
CA SER A 248 12.10 6.76 -10.66
C SER A 248 12.86 7.82 -11.48
N GLU A 249 13.83 7.42 -12.29
CA GLU A 249 14.56 8.36 -13.15
C GLU A 249 13.63 8.99 -14.19
N VAL A 250 12.89 8.18 -14.93
CA VAL A 250 11.96 8.65 -15.96
C VAL A 250 10.86 9.53 -15.35
N ALA A 251 10.22 9.04 -14.29
CA ALA A 251 9.09 9.75 -13.67
C ALA A 251 9.51 11.07 -13.01
N MET A 252 10.60 11.09 -12.24
CA MET A 252 10.98 12.29 -11.48
C MET A 252 11.61 13.38 -12.35
N ALA A 253 12.09 13.03 -13.55
CA ALA A 253 12.60 13.99 -14.53
C ALA A 253 11.47 14.69 -15.32
N HIS A 254 10.23 14.19 -15.25
CA HIS A 254 9.10 14.73 -16.00
C HIS A 254 8.60 16.07 -15.41
N PRO A 255 8.34 17.12 -16.23
CA PRO A 255 7.94 18.44 -15.72
C PRO A 255 6.67 18.46 -14.84
N GLU A 256 5.75 17.53 -15.10
CA GLU A 256 4.50 17.34 -14.34
C GLU A 256 4.66 16.41 -13.11
N PHE A 257 5.88 16.11 -12.67
CA PHE A 257 6.08 15.35 -11.42
C PHE A 257 5.68 16.20 -10.21
N ALA A 258 4.57 15.82 -9.55
CA ALA A 258 3.96 16.60 -8.48
C ALA A 258 4.31 16.09 -7.07
N GLY A 259 4.68 14.82 -6.95
CA GLY A 259 5.05 14.25 -5.66
C GLY A 259 5.42 12.79 -5.70
N LEU A 260 6.14 12.37 -4.66
CA LEU A 260 6.51 10.99 -4.37
C LEU A 260 5.78 10.55 -3.12
N HIS A 261 5.15 9.38 -3.18
CA HIS A 261 4.70 8.65 -2.01
C HIS A 261 5.51 7.36 -1.89
N PHE A 262 6.40 7.30 -0.90
CA PHE A 262 7.42 6.25 -0.80
C PHE A 262 7.34 5.52 0.54
N THR A 263 7.59 4.22 0.53
CA THR A 263 8.04 3.51 1.73
C THR A 263 9.14 2.53 1.35
N GLY A 264 10.23 2.54 2.11
CA GLY A 264 11.39 1.70 1.82
C GLY A 264 12.61 2.06 2.65
N SER A 265 13.81 1.88 2.09
CA SER A 265 15.05 2.15 2.84
C SER A 265 15.39 3.64 2.88
N THR A 266 16.01 4.08 3.97
CA THR A 266 16.50 5.45 4.14
C THR A 266 17.50 5.84 3.05
N THR A 267 18.35 4.90 2.62
CA THR A 267 19.33 5.13 1.54
C THR A 267 18.63 5.44 0.22
N VAL A 268 17.60 4.67 -0.15
CA VAL A 268 16.83 4.91 -1.38
C VAL A 268 16.09 6.25 -1.27
N PHE A 269 15.43 6.52 -0.14
CA PHE A 269 14.68 7.77 0.02
C PHE A 269 15.57 9.01 -0.07
N ARG A 270 16.78 8.98 0.52
CA ARG A 270 17.77 10.05 0.37
C ARG A 270 18.22 10.22 -1.09
N GLY A 271 18.37 9.12 -1.83
CA GLY A 271 18.67 9.15 -3.26
C GLY A 271 17.56 9.84 -4.07
N LEU A 272 16.31 9.47 -3.82
CA LEU A 272 15.12 10.07 -4.46
C LEU A 272 15.01 11.57 -4.14
N TRP A 273 15.25 11.97 -2.88
CA TRP A 273 15.29 13.38 -2.49
C TRP A 273 16.31 14.19 -3.28
N ARG A 274 17.54 13.68 -3.43
CA ARG A 274 18.58 14.36 -4.23
C ARG A 274 18.20 14.44 -5.71
N ARG A 275 17.59 13.38 -6.26
CA ARG A 275 17.11 13.36 -7.64
C ARG A 275 16.06 14.44 -7.88
N ALA A 276 15.04 14.52 -7.03
CA ALA A 276 14.01 15.55 -7.14
C ALA A 276 14.62 16.96 -7.08
N ALA A 277 15.54 17.20 -6.15
CA ALA A 277 16.26 18.47 -6.05
C ALA A 277 17.07 18.79 -7.32
N GLY A 278 17.71 17.80 -7.95
CA GLY A 278 18.44 17.96 -9.21
C GLY A 278 17.55 18.23 -10.44
N HIS A 279 16.23 18.08 -10.31
CA HIS A 279 15.27 18.40 -11.35
C HIS A 279 14.46 19.68 -11.05
N ILE A 280 14.67 20.33 -9.92
CA ILE A 280 13.73 21.34 -9.40
C ILE A 280 13.44 22.49 -10.38
N ASP A 281 14.43 22.93 -11.15
CA ASP A 281 14.30 24.08 -12.08
C ASP A 281 13.40 23.79 -13.29
N ARG A 282 13.16 22.52 -13.61
CA ARG A 282 12.32 22.07 -14.75
C ARG A 282 10.94 21.57 -14.32
N LEU A 283 10.69 21.44 -13.03
CA LEU A 283 9.40 21.00 -12.50
C LEU A 283 8.42 22.16 -12.45
N ARG A 284 7.17 21.89 -12.86
CA ARG A 284 6.10 22.90 -12.87
C ARG A 284 5.66 23.30 -11.46
N SER A 285 5.73 22.36 -10.52
CA SER A 285 5.42 22.56 -9.10
C SER A 285 6.54 21.99 -8.24
N TYR A 286 6.68 22.51 -7.01
CA TYR A 286 7.60 21.92 -6.04
C TYR A 286 7.07 20.53 -5.62
N PRO A 287 7.79 19.43 -5.90
CA PRO A 287 7.28 18.10 -5.66
C PRO A 287 7.18 17.82 -4.16
N ARG A 288 6.07 17.21 -3.72
CA ARG A 288 5.90 16.78 -2.34
C ARG A 288 6.50 15.39 -2.16
N LEU A 289 7.56 15.26 -1.38
CA LEU A 289 8.21 13.99 -1.09
C LEU A 289 7.75 13.47 0.28
N VAL A 290 6.74 12.61 0.27
CA VAL A 290 6.16 11.99 1.47
C VAL A 290 6.63 10.56 1.54
N GLY A 291 7.14 10.14 2.68
CA GLY A 291 7.47 8.74 2.85
C GLY A 291 7.96 8.34 4.21
N GLU A 292 7.88 7.04 4.43
CA GLU A 292 8.32 6.35 5.64
C GLU A 292 9.57 5.51 5.34
N THR A 293 10.46 5.39 6.31
CA THR A 293 11.62 4.51 6.19
C THR A 293 11.68 3.54 7.36
N GLY A 294 12.38 2.41 7.17
CA GLY A 294 12.49 1.40 8.23
C GLY A 294 13.22 1.91 9.48
N GLY A 295 12.95 1.25 10.61
CA GLY A 295 13.64 1.43 11.88
C GLY A 295 14.01 0.08 12.51
N LYS A 296 14.59 0.11 13.71
CA LYS A 296 14.83 -1.07 14.54
C LYS A 296 14.46 -0.79 15.99
N ASP A 297 13.38 -1.44 16.43
CA ASP A 297 12.70 -1.12 17.67
C ASP A 297 13.38 -1.80 18.87
N PHE A 298 13.05 -1.32 20.06
CA PHE A 298 13.56 -1.85 21.31
C PHE A 298 12.44 -2.14 22.32
N VAL A 299 12.68 -3.11 23.20
CA VAL A 299 11.86 -3.38 24.38
C VAL A 299 12.72 -3.16 25.63
N VAL A 300 12.25 -2.35 26.57
CA VAL A 300 12.91 -2.18 27.88
C VAL A 300 11.99 -2.70 28.98
N ALA A 301 12.50 -3.60 29.80
CA ALA A 301 11.76 -4.18 30.92
C ALA A 301 12.19 -3.52 32.23
N HIS A 302 11.23 -3.04 33.01
CA HIS A 302 11.45 -2.68 34.41
C HIS A 302 11.47 -3.96 35.27
N PRO A 303 12.15 -4.01 36.44
CA PRO A 303 12.08 -5.17 37.34
C PRO A 303 10.66 -5.59 37.77
N SER A 304 9.66 -4.72 37.63
CA SER A 304 8.24 -5.04 37.88
C SER A 304 7.49 -5.59 36.67
N ALA A 305 8.16 -5.85 35.54
CA ALA A 305 7.52 -6.36 34.34
C ALA A 305 6.96 -7.77 34.56
N GLN A 306 5.79 -8.04 34.01
CA GLN A 306 5.19 -9.37 33.99
C GLN A 306 5.99 -10.24 32.99
N VAL A 307 6.59 -11.32 33.48
CA VAL A 307 7.56 -12.13 32.73
C VAL A 307 6.93 -12.80 31.51
N ASP A 308 5.76 -13.41 31.66
CA ASP A 308 5.09 -14.14 30.59
C ASP A 308 4.68 -13.20 29.45
N ALA A 309 4.14 -12.03 29.79
CA ALA A 309 3.80 -10.99 28.83
C ALA A 309 5.05 -10.47 28.09
N LEU A 310 6.16 -10.29 28.80
CA LEU A 310 7.43 -9.88 28.21
C LEU A 310 7.96 -10.95 27.23
N VAL A 311 7.93 -12.23 27.60
CA VAL A 311 8.35 -13.33 26.72
C VAL A 311 7.51 -13.35 25.44
N VAL A 312 6.18 -13.26 25.55
CA VAL A 312 5.28 -13.20 24.39
C VAL A 312 5.57 -11.97 23.52
N ALA A 313 5.74 -10.79 24.13
CA ALA A 313 6.03 -9.56 23.40
C ALA A 313 7.37 -9.63 22.65
N LEU A 314 8.42 -10.18 23.27
CA LEU A 314 9.72 -10.37 22.62
C LEU A 314 9.63 -11.38 21.47
N ALA A 315 8.99 -12.53 21.69
CA ALA A 315 8.85 -13.56 20.67
C ALA A 315 8.07 -13.05 19.46
N ARG A 316 6.90 -12.44 19.68
CA ARG A 316 6.08 -11.91 18.58
C ARG A 316 6.71 -10.70 17.92
N GLY A 317 7.18 -9.73 18.72
CA GLY A 317 7.76 -8.49 18.22
C GLY A 317 9.03 -8.68 17.40
N ALA A 318 9.86 -9.68 17.73
CA ALA A 318 11.08 -9.98 17.00
C ALA A 318 10.86 -10.92 15.81
N PHE A 319 10.00 -11.94 15.94
CA PHE A 319 9.96 -13.06 15.00
C PHE A 319 8.69 -13.14 14.13
N GLU A 320 7.62 -12.41 14.45
CA GLU A 320 6.47 -12.36 13.53
C GLU A 320 6.89 -11.80 12.18
N TYR A 321 6.41 -12.46 11.12
CA TYR A 321 6.83 -12.20 9.75
C TYR A 321 8.36 -12.22 9.56
N GLN A 322 9.04 -13.12 10.27
CA GLN A 322 10.49 -13.30 10.23
C GLN A 322 11.27 -12.01 10.56
N GLY A 323 10.68 -11.11 11.36
CA GLY A 323 11.28 -9.81 11.69
C GLY A 323 11.33 -8.81 10.54
N GLN A 324 10.55 -9.03 9.47
CA GLN A 324 10.51 -8.21 8.26
C GLN A 324 9.45 -7.10 8.31
N LYS A 325 9.08 -6.65 9.52
CA LYS A 325 8.27 -5.45 9.74
C LYS A 325 9.19 -4.23 9.85
N CYS A 326 8.71 -3.06 9.44
CA CYS A 326 9.45 -1.79 9.60
C CYS A 326 9.78 -1.46 11.07
N SER A 327 9.01 -2.02 12.01
CA SER A 327 9.05 -1.82 13.45
C SER A 327 9.42 -3.09 14.24
N ALA A 328 10.09 -4.06 13.62
CA ALA A 328 10.45 -5.31 14.32
C ALA A 328 11.40 -5.04 15.51
N ALA A 329 11.03 -5.55 16.69
CA ALA A 329 11.80 -5.40 17.92
C ALA A 329 13.12 -6.16 17.83
N SER A 330 14.23 -5.42 17.68
CA SER A 330 15.56 -6.01 17.44
C SER A 330 16.52 -5.88 18.62
N ARG A 331 16.09 -5.21 19.69
CA ARG A 331 16.87 -5.03 20.93
C ARG A 331 15.97 -5.23 22.14
N ALA A 332 16.45 -5.95 23.14
CA ALA A 332 15.76 -6.12 24.42
C ALA A 332 16.70 -5.76 25.57
N TYR A 333 16.23 -4.92 26.49
CA TYR A 333 16.95 -4.48 27.67
C TYR A 333 16.23 -5.05 28.90
N VAL A 334 16.74 -6.16 29.44
CA VAL A 334 16.10 -6.93 30.51
C VAL A 334 16.94 -6.85 31.79
N PRO A 335 16.35 -6.55 32.96
CA PRO A 335 17.08 -6.44 34.20
C PRO A 335 17.57 -7.81 34.65
N ARG A 336 18.75 -7.83 35.30
CA ARG A 336 19.38 -9.07 35.79
C ARG A 336 18.45 -9.89 36.68
N SER A 337 17.57 -9.25 37.46
CA SER A 337 16.60 -9.91 38.34
C SER A 337 15.56 -10.74 37.59
N LEU A 338 15.20 -10.37 36.36
CA LEU A 338 14.21 -11.08 35.55
C LEU A 338 14.86 -12.02 34.51
N TRP A 339 16.12 -11.75 34.15
CA TRP A 339 16.77 -12.41 33.03
C TRP A 339 16.73 -13.96 33.06
N PRO A 340 16.98 -14.65 34.19
CA PRO A 340 16.90 -16.12 34.21
C PRO A 340 15.54 -16.64 33.75
N ARG A 341 14.44 -16.06 34.27
CA ARG A 341 13.07 -16.47 33.93
C ARG A 341 12.69 -16.11 32.50
N VAL A 342 13.13 -14.95 32.01
CA VAL A 342 12.87 -14.50 30.63
C VAL A 342 13.61 -15.39 29.63
N ARG A 343 14.89 -15.67 29.89
CA ARG A 343 15.70 -16.56 29.05
C ARG A 343 15.06 -17.94 28.96
N ASP A 344 14.72 -18.54 30.09
CA ASP A 344 14.15 -19.90 30.12
C ASP A 344 12.77 -19.95 29.42
N GLY A 345 12.00 -18.85 29.45
CA GLY A 345 10.71 -18.76 28.74
C GLY A 345 10.82 -18.56 27.22
N LEU A 346 11.95 -18.06 26.70
CA LEU A 346 12.16 -17.88 25.26
C LEU A 346 12.58 -19.18 24.55
N GLY A 347 12.96 -20.22 25.30
CA GLY A 347 13.51 -21.47 24.77
C GLY A 347 14.98 -21.38 24.38
#